data_AF-A0A0C9M0L4-F1
#
_entry.id   AF-A0A0C9M0L4-F1
#
_cell.length_a   1.000
_cell.length_b   1.000
_cell.length_c   1.000
_cell.angle_alpha   90.00
_cell.angle_beta   90.00
_cell.angle_gamma   90.00
#
_symmetry.space_group_name_H-M   'P 1'
#
loop_
_entity.id
_entity.type
_entity.pdbx_description
1 polymer ?
#
loop_
_entity_poly.entity_id
_entity_poly.type
_entity_poly.pdbx_seq_one_letter_code
_entity_poly.pdbx_strand_id
1 'polypeptide(L)' 'MFSFIGRGIFYVFVGCIIVGDTWYKWLPGSIVVLVGIGYAALEFVPSIEPPANMR' A
#
# COMPACT_ATOMS: atom_id res chain seq x y z
N MET A 1 3.70 11.66 2.99
CA MET A 1 3.64 10.98 1.67
C MET A 1 5.03 10.84 0.99
N PHE A 2 6.11 11.16 1.71
CA PHE A 2 7.51 11.04 1.31
C PHE A 2 8.19 9.79 1.90
N SER A 3 7.47 8.67 2.03
CA SER A 3 8.06 7.40 2.46
C SER A 3 7.25 6.24 1.88
N PHE A 4 7.93 5.15 1.53
CA PHE A 4 7.31 3.93 1.01
C PHE A 4 6.34 3.32 2.04
N ILE A 5 6.67 3.35 3.34
CA ILE A 5 5.74 2.96 4.42
C ILE A 5 4.47 3.80 4.43
N GLY A 6 4.61 5.11 4.26
CA GLY A 6 3.49 6.04 4.39
C GLY A 6 2.48 5.84 3.25
N ARG A 7 2.95 5.44 2.08
CA ARG A 7 2.09 5.09 0.94
C ARG A 7 1.50 3.69 1.10
N GLY A 8 2.29 2.71 1.55
CA GLY A 8 1.82 1.35 1.83
C GLY A 8 0.68 1.32 2.84
N ILE A 9 0.86 1.96 4.00
CA ILE A 9 -0.18 2.06 5.05
C ILE A 9 -1.42 2.79 4.53
N PHE A 10 -1.24 3.85 3.74
CA PHE A 10 -2.36 4.58 3.14
C PHE A 10 -3.18 3.70 2.18
N TYR A 11 -2.51 2.91 1.33
CA TYR A 11 -3.20 1.99 0.44
C TYR A 11 -3.90 0.85 1.20
N VAL A 12 -3.30 0.29 2.25
CA VAL A 12 -3.99 -0.69 3.11
C VAL A 12 -5.24 -0.08 3.75
N PHE A 13 -5.14 1.14 4.27
CA PHE A 13 -6.27 1.85 4.87
C PHE A 13 -7.41 2.11 3.86
N VAL A 14 -7.07 2.58 2.66
CA VAL A 14 -8.05 2.82 1.58
C VAL A 14 -8.70 1.51 1.13
N GLY A 15 -7.93 0.42 1.01
CA GLY A 15 -8.44 -0.90 0.65
C GLY A 15 -9.45 -1.44 1.68
N CYS A 16 -9.20 -1.22 2.98
CA CYS A 16 -10.14 -1.57 4.04
C CYS A 16 -11.45 -0.77 3.99
N ILE A 17 -11.42 0.50 3.55
CA ILE A 17 -12.64 1.32 3.39
C ILE A 17 -13.47 0.87 2.18
N ILE A 18 -12.81 0.40 1.12
CA ILE A 18 -13.47 -0.04 -0.11
C ILE A 18 -14.18 -1.38 0.07
N VAL A 19 -13.64 -2.27 0.92
CA VAL A 19 -14.28 -3.53 1.28
C VAL A 19 -15.66 -3.26 1.91
N GLY A 20 -16.71 -3.76 1.27
CA GLY A 20 -18.08 -3.68 1.75
C GLY A 20 -18.86 -4.95 1.41
N ASP A 21 -20.16 -4.99 1.75
CA ASP A 21 -20.99 -6.21 1.75
C ASP A 21 -21.16 -6.91 0.38
N THR A 22 -20.92 -6.21 -0.72
CA THR A 22 -21.15 -6.76 -2.07
C THR A 22 -19.86 -7.31 -2.68
N TRP A 23 -19.94 -8.44 -3.38
CA TRP A 23 -18.78 -9.08 -4.02
C TRP A 23 -18.00 -8.14 -4.95
N TYR A 24 -18.70 -7.22 -5.62
CA TYR A 24 -18.13 -6.17 -6.48
C TYR A 24 -17.23 -5.17 -5.74
N LYS A 25 -17.38 -5.02 -4.41
CA LYS A 25 -16.58 -4.12 -3.56
C LYS A 25 -15.43 -4.86 -2.87
N TRP A 26 -15.59 -6.16 -2.67
CA TRP A 26 -14.57 -7.02 -2.07
C TRP A 26 -13.35 -7.22 -2.98
N LEU A 27 -13.58 -7.44 -4.28
CA LEU A 27 -12.52 -7.63 -5.28
C LEU A 27 -11.57 -6.42 -5.40
N PRO A 28 -12.05 -5.18 -5.63
CA PRO A 28 -11.16 -4.02 -5.70
C PRO A 28 -10.52 -3.68 -4.35
N GLY A 29 -11.23 -3.86 -3.23
CA GLY A 29 -10.68 -3.63 -1.90
C GLY A 29 -9.50 -4.55 -1.59
N SER A 30 -9.61 -5.85 -1.91
CA SER A 30 -8.54 -6.82 -1.75
C SER A 30 -7.29 -6.48 -2.58
N ILE A 31 -7.47 -6.05 -3.84
CA ILE A 31 -6.36 -5.65 -4.72
C ILE A 31 -5.61 -4.45 -4.13
N VAL A 32 -6.34 -3.45 -3.64
CA VAL A 32 -5.74 -2.24 -3.06
C VAL A 32 -4.98 -2.56 -1.76
N VAL A 33 -5.49 -3.46 -0.92
CA VAL A 33 -4.77 -3.96 0.27
C VAL A 33 -3.50 -4.73 -0.14
N LEU A 34 -3.58 -5.61 -1.15
CA LEU A 34 -2.43 -6.36 -1.67
C LEU A 34 -1.31 -5.44 -2.17
N VAL A 35 -1.68 -4.39 -2.92
CA VAL A 35 -0.74 -3.37 -3.39
C VAL A 35 -0.12 -2.60 -2.21
N GLY A 36 -0.92 -2.27 -1.19
CA GLY A 36 -0.43 -1.63 0.02
C GLY A 36 0.58 -2.47 0.82
N ILE A 37 0.34 -3.78 0.92
CA ILE A 37 1.28 -4.74 1.53
C ILE A 37 2.55 -4.85 0.69
N GLY A 38 2.44 -4.89 -0.65
CA GLY A 38 3.60 -4.87 -1.54
C GLY A 38 4.48 -3.63 -1.34
N TYR A 39 3.87 -2.45 -1.24
CA TYR A 39 4.59 -1.21 -0.95
C TYR A 39 5.22 -1.18 0.45
N ALA A 40 4.56 -1.75 1.45
CA ALA A 40 5.12 -1.87 2.79
C ALA A 40 6.27 -2.90 2.84
N ALA A 41 6.17 -4.01 2.11
CA ALA A 41 7.20 -5.03 2.02
C ALA A 41 8.46 -4.53 1.28
N LEU A 42 8.29 -3.66 0.28
CA LEU A 42 9.40 -3.01 -0.41
C LEU A 42 10.25 -2.11 0.51
N GLU A 43 9.73 -1.68 1.67
CA GLU A 43 10.53 -1.01 2.69
C GLU A 43 11.45 -1.96 3.46
N PHE A 44 11.03 -3.20 3.66
CA PHE A 44 11.84 -4.24 4.31
C PHE A 44 12.87 -4.87 3.38
N VAL A 45 12.86 -4.56 2.09
CA VAL A 45 13.93 -4.91 1.16
C VAL A 45 15.04 -3.86 1.33
N PRO A 46 16.15 -4.18 2.02
CA PRO A 46 17.15 -3.21 2.47
C PRO A 46 18.06 -2.68 1.34
N SER A 47 17.67 -2.88 0.07
CA SER A 47 18.53 -2.69 -1.11
C SER A 47 18.17 -1.49 -1.99
N ILE A 48 17.11 -0.74 -1.67
CA ILE A 48 16.85 0.53 -2.34
C ILE A 48 17.38 1.63 -1.45
N GLU A 49 18.63 2.05 -1.72
CA GLU A 49 19.14 3.35 -1.29
C GLU A 49 18.04 4.38 -1.51
N PRO A 50 17.67 5.19 -0.50
CA PRO A 50 16.58 6.14 -0.63
C PRO A 50 16.78 6.93 -1.92
N PRO A 51 15.89 6.80 -2.94
CA PRO A 51 16.05 7.52 -4.18
C PRO A 51 16.15 9.00 -3.85
N ALA A 52 17.07 9.68 -4.52
CA ALA A 52 17.52 11.06 -4.30
C ALA A 52 16.45 12.16 -4.43
N ASN A 53 15.17 11.83 -4.26
CA ASN A 53 14.06 12.75 -4.06
C ASN A 53 13.65 12.83 -2.56
N MET A 54 14.46 12.25 -1.66
CA MET A 54 14.37 12.39 -0.20
C MET A 54 15.73 12.80 0.40
N ARG A 55 16.45 13.71 -0.28
CA ARG A 55 17.22 14.73 0.44
C ARG A 55 16.32 15.94 0.63
#